data_AF-A0AAX4I585-F1
#
_entry.id   AF-A0AAX4I585-F1
#
_cell.length_a   1.000
_cell.length_b   1.000
_cell.length_c   1.000
_cell.angle_alpha   90.00
_cell.angle_beta   90.00
_cell.angle_gamma   90.00
#
_symmetry.space_group_name_H-M   'P 1'
#
loop_
_entity.id
_entity.type
_entity.pdbx_description
1 polymer ?
#
loop_
_entity_poly.entity_id
_entity_poly.type
_entity_poly.pdbx_seq_one_letter_code
_entity_poly.pdbx_strand_id
1 'polypeptide(L)'
;MQEPSRSEVVRDLHGDLVRKHKRHGAVVEDIWRGFNQKQRASCVKAGMMDGVLLKHSRDVSLGNMYKIVSEWNLRDLTERPEHLLSMLEHRAKRSLAQQYFAGPNNGEGDYGIIDESMHTRGLRHVNPFKDCWTFFIDGEQYGLSTRIVSDHEQVYRDFGAAMAAKVCIPQATGELVLQRQTTLLQLLNILIEDILEQGSKERSQKQRPTMSDVTASTAFSKLSIEDPPANLSLPDLVVSARDQAASITERLSLYSEPVVLAHNVNFWFFS
;
A
#
# COMPACT_ATOMS: atom_id res chain seq x y z
N MET A 1 -6.87 26.00 4.26
CA MET A 1 -7.30 24.66 4.72
C MET A 1 -6.23 24.15 5.65
N GLN A 2 -6.62 23.61 6.81
CA GLN A 2 -5.71 22.96 7.74
C GLN A 2 -5.36 21.58 7.16
N GLU A 3 -4.09 21.19 7.20
CA GLU A 3 -3.69 19.85 6.75
C GLU A 3 -4.36 18.79 7.65
N PRO A 4 -4.94 17.72 7.07
CA PRO A 4 -5.56 16.66 7.85
C PRO A 4 -4.49 15.95 8.68
N SER A 5 -4.84 15.67 9.94
CA SER A 5 -3.98 14.91 10.85
C SER A 5 -3.80 13.48 10.35
N ARG A 6 -2.69 12.84 10.75
CA ARG A 6 -2.42 11.43 10.40
C ARG A 6 -3.53 10.48 10.86
N SER A 7 -4.19 10.76 11.99
CA SER A 7 -5.29 9.93 12.46
C SER A 7 -6.53 10.05 11.57
N GLU A 8 -6.88 11.25 11.12
CA GLU A 8 -7.97 11.47 10.16
C GLU A 8 -7.71 10.71 8.87
N VAL A 9 -6.49 10.81 8.32
CA VAL A 9 -6.10 10.09 7.10
C VAL A 9 -6.24 8.58 7.27
N VAL A 10 -5.77 8.00 8.38
CA VAL A 10 -5.91 6.55 8.65
C VAL A 10 -7.38 6.13 8.71
N ARG A 11 -8.23 6.92 9.38
CA ARG A 11 -9.68 6.63 9.47
C ARG A 11 -10.37 6.70 8.13
N ASP A 12 -10.05 7.70 7.31
CA ASP A 12 -10.63 7.86 5.98
C ASP A 12 -10.25 6.71 5.06
N LEU A 13 -8.97 6.34 5.04
CA LEU A 13 -8.46 5.20 4.27
C LEU A 13 -9.08 3.88 4.72
N HIS A 14 -9.22 3.67 6.03
CA HIS A 14 -9.89 2.50 6.57
C HIS A 14 -11.37 2.46 6.17
N GLY A 15 -12.07 3.59 6.29
CA GLY A 15 -13.45 3.72 5.84
C GLY A 15 -13.61 3.42 4.35
N ASP A 16 -12.66 3.86 3.52
CA ASP A 16 -12.64 3.54 2.09
C ASP A 16 -12.44 2.06 1.84
N LEU A 17 -11.48 1.45 2.53
CA LEU A 17 -11.19 0.03 2.41
C LEU A 17 -12.40 -0.83 2.79
N VAL A 18 -13.07 -0.49 3.90
CA VAL A 18 -14.29 -1.15 4.37
C VAL A 18 -15.39 -1.08 3.30
N ARG A 19 -15.61 0.10 2.70
CA ARG A 19 -16.63 0.29 1.65
C ARG A 19 -16.30 -0.50 0.39
N LYS A 20 -15.05 -0.43 -0.08
CA LYS A 20 -14.58 -1.16 -1.27
C LYS A 20 -14.67 -2.66 -1.07
N HIS A 21 -14.18 -3.17 0.07
CA HIS A 21 -14.28 -4.59 0.40
C HIS A 21 -15.73 -5.06 0.52
N LYS A 22 -16.62 -4.26 1.13
CA LYS A 22 -18.05 -4.60 1.20
C LYS A 22 -18.70 -4.71 -0.20
N ARG A 23 -18.30 -3.83 -1.13
CA ARG A 23 -18.86 -3.79 -2.49
C ARG A 23 -18.25 -4.84 -3.43
N HIS A 24 -16.94 -5.05 -3.34
CA HIS A 24 -16.16 -5.79 -4.32
C HIS A 24 -15.40 -6.99 -3.76
N GLY A 25 -15.38 -7.20 -2.43
CA GLY A 25 -14.50 -8.17 -1.77
C GLY A 25 -14.60 -9.59 -2.32
N ALA A 26 -15.81 -10.11 -2.55
CA ALA A 26 -16.00 -11.44 -3.14
C ALA A 26 -15.46 -11.52 -4.58
N VAL A 27 -15.70 -10.48 -5.39
CA VAL A 27 -15.21 -10.41 -6.77
C VAL A 27 -13.68 -10.30 -6.81
N VAL A 28 -13.10 -9.49 -5.93
CA VAL A 28 -11.65 -9.34 -5.76
C VAL A 28 -11.04 -10.67 -5.34
N GLU A 29 -11.66 -11.40 -4.41
CA GLU A 29 -11.20 -12.72 -4.00
C GLU A 29 -11.19 -13.72 -5.17
N ASP A 30 -12.29 -13.81 -5.91
CA ASP A 30 -12.41 -14.71 -7.07
C ASP A 30 -11.37 -14.40 -8.14
N ILE A 31 -11.21 -13.11 -8.50
CA ILE A 31 -10.21 -12.66 -9.48
C ILE A 31 -8.80 -13.03 -8.98
N TRP A 32 -8.49 -12.67 -7.74
CA TRP A 32 -7.14 -12.85 -7.18
C TRP A 32 -6.75 -14.32 -7.07
N ARG A 33 -7.69 -15.19 -6.69
CA ARG A 33 -7.47 -16.65 -6.68
C ARG A 33 -7.33 -17.23 -8.08
N GLY A 34 -8.01 -16.65 -9.06
CA GLY A 34 -7.90 -17.02 -10.47
C GLY A 34 -6.60 -16.58 -11.15
N PHE A 35 -5.89 -15.60 -10.59
CA PHE A 35 -4.63 -15.10 -11.13
C PHE A 35 -3.45 -16.03 -10.84
N ASN A 36 -2.68 -16.31 -11.90
CA ASN A 36 -1.36 -16.89 -11.75
C ASN A 36 -0.38 -15.88 -11.12
N GLN A 37 0.80 -16.37 -10.73
CA GLN A 37 1.82 -15.55 -10.06
C GLN A 37 2.24 -14.32 -10.88
N LYS A 38 2.33 -14.41 -12.22
CA LYS A 38 2.71 -13.28 -13.08
C LYS A 38 1.62 -12.20 -13.11
N GLN A 39 0.35 -12.60 -13.17
CA GLN A 39 -0.79 -11.69 -13.13
C GLN A 39 -0.87 -10.96 -11.78
N ARG A 40 -0.67 -11.69 -10.67
CA ARG A 40 -0.57 -11.10 -9.33
C ARG A 40 0.59 -10.11 -9.22
N ALA A 41 1.76 -10.46 -9.77
CA ALA A 41 2.91 -9.56 -9.81
C ALA A 41 2.64 -8.29 -10.64
N SER A 42 1.90 -8.41 -11.74
CA SER A 42 1.53 -7.26 -12.57
C SER A 42 0.63 -6.29 -11.81
N CYS A 43 -0.40 -6.79 -11.10
CA CYS A 43 -1.31 -5.96 -10.32
C CYS A 43 -0.56 -5.21 -9.20
N VAL A 44 0.24 -5.94 -8.42
CA VAL A 44 0.96 -5.36 -7.28
C VAL A 44 1.95 -4.28 -7.71
N LYS A 45 2.50 -4.36 -8.93
CA LYS A 45 3.42 -3.37 -9.48
C LYS A 45 2.74 -2.17 -10.13
N ALA A 46 1.50 -2.33 -10.60
CA ALA A 46 0.79 -1.29 -11.33
C ALA A 46 0.60 -0.01 -10.52
N GLY A 47 0.24 -0.14 -9.23
CA GLY A 47 0.08 0.98 -8.32
C GLY A 47 1.39 1.59 -7.76
N MET A 48 2.56 1.01 -8.03
CA MET A 48 3.85 1.43 -7.43
C MET A 48 4.65 2.34 -8.36
N MET A 49 5.31 3.37 -7.81
CA MET A 49 6.27 4.17 -8.57
C MET A 49 7.37 3.29 -9.15
N ASP A 50 7.56 3.37 -10.47
CA ASP A 50 8.51 2.58 -11.25
C ASP A 50 8.38 1.04 -11.06
N GLY A 51 7.23 0.58 -10.54
CA GLY A 51 7.00 -0.83 -10.21
C GLY A 51 7.92 -1.39 -9.12
N VAL A 52 8.54 -0.52 -8.31
CA VAL A 52 9.53 -0.94 -7.30
C VAL A 52 8.84 -1.35 -6.01
N LEU A 53 9.20 -2.55 -5.53
CA LEU A 53 8.66 -3.16 -4.33
C LEU A 53 9.78 -3.94 -3.63
N LEU A 54 9.64 -4.14 -2.32
CA LEU A 54 10.45 -5.12 -1.60
C LEU A 54 10.39 -6.47 -2.31
N LYS A 55 11.53 -7.08 -2.62
CA LYS A 55 11.59 -8.42 -3.24
C LYS A 55 11.16 -9.50 -2.25
N HIS A 56 11.49 -9.31 -0.97
CA HIS A 56 11.16 -10.19 0.15
C HIS A 56 11.18 -9.39 1.46
N SER A 57 10.71 -9.98 2.56
CA SER A 57 10.55 -9.31 3.86
C SER A 57 11.81 -8.68 4.48
N ARG A 58 13.01 -9.14 4.08
CA ARG A 58 14.31 -8.60 4.53
C ARG A 58 15.04 -7.74 3.49
N ASP A 59 14.34 -7.31 2.44
CA ASP A 59 14.97 -6.52 1.37
C ASP A 59 15.24 -5.09 1.85
N VAL A 60 16.51 -4.69 1.89
CA VAL A 60 16.94 -3.37 2.38
C VAL A 60 16.97 -2.29 1.29
N SER A 61 16.59 -2.63 0.04
CA SER A 61 16.72 -1.72 -1.11
C SER A 61 15.79 -0.50 -1.07
N LEU A 62 14.74 -0.53 -0.25
CA LEU A 62 13.77 0.56 -0.10
C LEU A 62 13.82 1.20 1.29
N GLY A 63 15.03 1.40 1.82
CA GLY A 63 15.24 2.14 3.07
C GLY A 63 14.50 1.51 4.24
N ASN A 64 13.68 2.29 4.95
CA ASN A 64 12.94 1.80 6.12
C ASN A 64 11.66 1.02 5.78
N MET A 65 11.28 0.86 4.51
CA MET A 65 10.04 0.16 4.13
C MET A 65 9.97 -1.26 4.69
N TYR A 66 11.06 -2.03 4.64
CA TYR A 66 11.09 -3.39 5.20
C TYR A 66 11.03 -3.43 6.74
N LYS A 67 11.21 -2.29 7.42
CA LYS A 67 11.01 -2.18 8.88
C LYS A 67 9.59 -1.79 9.24
N ILE A 68 8.84 -1.22 8.29
CA ILE A 68 7.50 -0.67 8.53
C ILE A 68 6.42 -1.60 7.98
N VAL A 69 6.63 -2.19 6.79
CA VAL A 69 5.66 -3.05 6.09
C VAL A 69 6.36 -4.23 5.38
N SER A 70 7.15 -5.02 6.12
CA SER A 70 7.91 -6.14 5.53
C SER A 70 7.06 -7.18 4.80
N GLU A 71 5.81 -7.35 5.21
CA GLU A 71 4.86 -8.28 4.58
C GLU A 71 4.35 -7.79 3.22
N TRP A 72 4.55 -6.52 2.89
CA TRP A 72 4.23 -5.94 1.60
C TRP A 72 5.41 -6.12 0.64
N ASN A 73 5.63 -7.37 0.21
CA ASN A 73 6.73 -7.73 -0.66
C ASN A 73 6.27 -8.64 -1.81
N LEU A 74 7.02 -8.61 -2.92
CA LEU A 74 6.65 -9.27 -4.17
C LEU A 74 6.50 -10.79 -3.99
N ARG A 75 7.40 -11.40 -3.21
CA ARG A 75 7.36 -12.85 -2.99
C ARG A 75 6.06 -13.26 -2.31
N ASP A 76 5.78 -12.71 -1.13
CA ASP A 76 4.67 -13.17 -0.31
C ASP A 76 3.32 -12.84 -0.95
N LEU A 77 3.20 -11.67 -1.60
CA LEU A 77 1.98 -11.27 -2.30
C LEU A 77 1.68 -12.16 -3.52
N THR A 78 2.69 -12.69 -4.20
CA THR A 78 2.49 -13.38 -5.49
C THR A 78 2.60 -14.89 -5.43
N GLU A 79 3.21 -15.47 -4.40
CA GLU A 79 3.30 -16.93 -4.26
C GLU A 79 1.94 -17.55 -3.97
N ARG A 80 1.29 -17.15 -2.86
CA ARG A 80 0.01 -17.72 -2.41
C ARG A 80 -1.06 -16.64 -2.25
N PRO A 81 -2.27 -16.81 -2.83
CA PRO A 81 -3.29 -15.77 -2.80
C PRO A 81 -3.74 -15.43 -1.37
N GLU A 82 -3.67 -16.39 -0.46
CA GLU A 82 -4.06 -16.27 0.95
C GLU A 82 -3.34 -15.16 1.69
N HIS A 83 -2.09 -14.84 1.31
CA HIS A 83 -1.32 -13.80 1.97
C HIS A 83 -2.00 -12.44 1.84
N LEU A 84 -2.33 -12.03 0.61
CA LEU A 84 -3.08 -10.80 0.37
C LEU A 84 -4.49 -10.88 0.91
N LEU A 85 -5.20 -12.00 0.68
CA LEU A 85 -6.62 -12.10 1.04
C LEU A 85 -6.84 -12.03 2.55
N SER A 86 -6.01 -12.71 3.34
CA SER A 86 -6.10 -12.65 4.80
C SER A 86 -5.77 -11.26 5.33
N MET A 87 -4.79 -10.56 4.72
CA MET A 87 -4.48 -9.18 5.05
C MET A 87 -5.65 -8.25 4.72
N LEU A 88 -6.19 -8.35 3.49
CA LEU A 88 -7.30 -7.52 3.03
C LEU A 88 -8.55 -7.73 3.90
N GLU A 89 -8.91 -8.98 4.17
CA GLU A 89 -10.05 -9.32 5.00
C GLU A 89 -9.88 -8.77 6.42
N HIS A 90 -8.72 -8.99 7.03
CA HIS A 90 -8.43 -8.51 8.37
C HIS A 90 -8.56 -6.98 8.44
N ARG A 91 -7.91 -6.27 7.50
CA ARG A 91 -7.89 -4.80 7.45
C ARG A 91 -9.24 -4.18 7.13
N ALA A 92 -10.12 -4.87 6.41
CA ALA A 92 -11.45 -4.38 6.07
C ALA A 92 -12.52 -4.72 7.12
N LYS A 93 -12.33 -5.77 7.94
CA LYS A 93 -13.35 -6.23 8.90
C LYS A 93 -13.06 -5.86 10.36
N ARG A 94 -11.83 -5.54 10.71
CA ARG A 94 -11.42 -5.21 12.09
C ARG A 94 -11.37 -3.71 12.31
N SER A 95 -11.73 -3.24 13.50
CA SER A 95 -11.52 -1.83 13.87
C SER A 95 -10.03 -1.48 13.86
N LEU A 96 -9.70 -0.20 13.76
CA LEU A 96 -8.30 0.24 13.80
C LEU A 96 -7.63 -0.14 15.13
N ALA A 97 -8.33 -0.09 16.26
CA ALA A 97 -7.79 -0.57 17.54
C ALA A 97 -7.57 -2.09 17.55
N GLN A 98 -8.43 -2.86 16.89
CA GLN A 98 -8.21 -4.30 16.75
C GLN A 98 -6.98 -4.62 15.88
N GLN A 99 -6.80 -3.91 14.76
CA GLN A 99 -5.64 -4.05 13.88
C GLN A 99 -4.31 -3.66 14.58
N TYR A 100 -4.39 -2.67 15.47
CA TYR A 100 -3.28 -2.25 16.31
C TYR A 100 -2.76 -3.38 17.21
N PHE A 101 -3.66 -4.16 17.81
CA PHE A 101 -3.31 -5.23 18.76
C PHE A 101 -3.12 -6.60 18.11
N ALA A 102 -3.78 -6.88 17.00
CA ALA A 102 -3.74 -8.21 16.38
C ALA A 102 -3.67 -8.11 14.86
N GLY A 103 -2.92 -9.02 14.25
CA GLY A 103 -2.80 -9.16 12.80
C GLY A 103 -3.69 -10.27 12.23
N PRO A 104 -3.61 -10.52 10.92
CA PRO A 104 -4.28 -11.65 10.28
C PRO A 104 -3.79 -12.99 10.87
N ASN A 105 -4.65 -14.00 10.90
CA ASN A 105 -4.33 -15.35 11.37
C ASN A 105 -3.71 -15.43 12.78
N ASN A 106 -4.18 -14.59 13.71
CA ASN A 106 -3.63 -14.45 15.08
C ASN A 106 -2.15 -14.01 15.11
N GLY A 107 -1.66 -13.37 14.05
CA GLY A 107 -0.34 -12.76 14.03
C GLY A 107 -0.27 -11.47 14.85
N GLU A 108 0.93 -10.90 14.90
CA GLU A 108 1.19 -9.62 15.56
C GLU A 108 0.41 -8.47 14.92
N GLY A 109 -0.11 -7.59 15.76
CA GLY A 109 -0.73 -6.33 15.33
C GLY A 109 0.29 -5.28 14.91
N ASP A 110 -0.20 -4.10 14.52
CA ASP A 110 0.67 -3.00 14.09
C ASP A 110 1.65 -2.55 15.16
N TYR A 111 1.22 -2.53 16.42
CA TYR A 111 2.11 -2.22 17.55
C TYR A 111 3.25 -3.24 17.64
N GLY A 112 2.93 -4.53 17.68
CA GLY A 112 3.91 -5.59 17.86
C GLY A 112 4.98 -5.59 16.77
N ILE A 113 4.57 -5.38 15.51
CA ILE A 113 5.49 -5.34 14.37
C ILE A 113 6.43 -4.12 14.41
N ILE A 114 5.90 -2.95 14.78
CA ILE A 114 6.72 -1.75 14.94
C ILE A 114 7.65 -1.88 16.13
N ASP A 115 7.15 -2.35 17.27
CA ASP A 115 7.93 -2.57 18.48
C ASP A 115 9.09 -3.54 18.21
N GLU A 116 8.82 -4.70 17.58
CA GLU A 116 9.87 -5.65 17.18
C GLU A 116 10.90 -4.98 16.25
N SER A 117 10.46 -4.20 15.27
CA SER A 117 11.35 -3.55 14.30
C SER A 117 12.20 -2.44 14.93
N MET A 118 11.68 -1.74 15.95
CA MET A 118 12.46 -0.78 16.74
C MET A 118 13.58 -1.49 17.52
N HIS A 119 13.28 -2.66 18.11
CA HIS A 119 14.24 -3.43 18.90
C HIS A 119 15.27 -4.18 18.03
N THR A 120 14.85 -4.77 16.91
CA THR A 120 15.67 -5.70 16.13
C THR A 120 16.28 -5.10 14.86
N ARG A 121 15.66 -4.05 14.30
CA ARG A 121 16.06 -3.45 13.00
C ARG A 121 16.45 -1.97 13.12
N GLY A 122 16.51 -1.44 14.34
CA GLY A 122 16.89 -0.07 14.63
C GLY A 122 15.95 0.97 14.01
N LEU A 123 14.66 0.64 13.84
CA LEU A 123 13.66 1.61 13.40
C LEU A 123 13.53 2.71 14.47
N ARG A 124 13.59 3.98 14.06
CA ARG A 124 13.45 5.13 14.96
C ARG A 124 12.71 6.25 14.26
N HIS A 125 11.82 6.92 14.99
CA HIS A 125 11.24 8.16 14.53
C HIS A 125 12.26 9.30 14.67
N VAL A 126 12.24 10.25 13.72
CA VAL A 126 13.23 11.34 13.65
C VAL A 126 13.06 12.33 14.81
N ASN A 127 11.80 12.58 15.21
CA ASN A 127 11.45 13.46 16.32
C ASN A 127 11.23 12.66 17.61
N PRO A 128 11.80 13.10 18.76
CA PRO A 128 11.70 12.38 20.03
C PRO A 128 10.38 12.63 20.79
N PHE A 129 9.62 13.67 20.46
CA PHE A 129 8.33 14.04 21.07
C PHE A 129 8.29 13.89 22.61
N LYS A 130 9.17 14.63 23.30
CA LYS A 130 9.27 14.56 24.76
C LYS A 130 7.91 14.84 25.43
N ASP A 131 7.54 13.97 26.38
CA ASP A 131 6.30 14.03 27.17
C ASP A 131 5.00 13.98 26.33
N CYS A 132 5.09 13.53 25.07
CA CYS A 132 3.93 13.32 24.22
C CYS A 132 3.56 11.84 24.11
N TRP A 133 2.25 11.60 24.08
CA TRP A 133 1.67 10.27 24.09
C TRP A 133 0.53 10.16 23.09
N THR A 134 0.42 9.02 22.41
CA THR A 134 -0.61 8.73 21.42
C THR A 134 -1.55 7.65 21.94
N PHE A 135 -2.85 7.86 21.77
CA PHE A 135 -3.89 6.92 22.18
C PHE A 135 -4.38 6.06 21.01
N PHE A 136 -4.53 4.76 21.24
CA PHE A 136 -5.05 3.80 20.27
C PHE A 136 -6.39 3.23 20.76
N ILE A 137 -7.33 4.13 21.01
CA ILE A 137 -8.71 3.84 21.44
C ILE A 137 -9.62 4.05 20.25
N ASP A 138 -10.60 3.15 20.03
CA ASP A 138 -11.52 3.25 18.90
C ASP A 138 -12.27 4.60 18.84
N GLY A 139 -12.69 4.99 17.64
CA GLY A 139 -13.45 6.21 17.38
C GLY A 139 -12.57 7.45 17.18
N GLU A 140 -13.05 8.60 17.64
CA GLU A 140 -12.39 9.89 17.38
C GLU A 140 -11.03 10.05 18.07
N GLN A 141 -10.79 9.29 19.13
CA GLN A 141 -9.55 9.34 19.91
C GLN A 141 -8.43 8.50 19.28
N TYR A 142 -8.74 7.71 18.25
CA TYR A 142 -7.77 6.84 17.62
C TYR A 142 -6.64 7.65 16.97
N GLY A 143 -5.39 7.39 17.36
CA GLY A 143 -4.22 8.07 16.84
C GLY A 143 -4.04 9.51 17.32
N LEU A 144 -4.88 9.98 18.27
CA LEU A 144 -4.74 11.33 18.81
C LEU A 144 -3.53 11.40 19.75
N SER A 145 -2.71 12.43 19.58
CA SER A 145 -1.55 12.68 20.44
C SER A 145 -1.78 13.85 21.38
N THR A 146 -1.37 13.70 22.64
CA THR A 146 -1.41 14.76 23.66
C THR A 146 -0.04 14.97 24.27
N ARG A 147 0.21 16.16 24.81
CA ARG A 147 1.41 16.49 25.58
C ARG A 147 1.06 16.65 27.05
N ILE A 148 1.83 16.01 27.92
CA ILE A 148 1.79 16.25 29.36
C ILE A 148 2.56 17.54 29.64
N VAL A 149 1.88 18.57 30.13
CA VAL A 149 2.47 19.89 30.38
C VAL A 149 2.77 20.17 31.85
N SER A 150 2.13 19.45 32.76
CA SER A 150 2.29 19.55 34.22
C SER A 150 1.89 18.23 34.89
N ASP A 151 2.13 18.12 36.20
CA ASP A 151 1.65 17.03 37.06
C ASP A 151 2.05 15.63 36.57
N HIS A 152 3.25 15.52 36.00
CA HIS A 152 3.75 14.31 35.35
C HIS A 152 3.56 13.06 36.21
N GLU A 153 3.94 13.09 37.49
CA GLU A 153 3.77 11.93 38.38
C GLU A 153 2.31 11.50 38.53
N GLN A 154 1.39 12.46 38.65
CA GLN A 154 -0.02 12.17 38.78
C GLN A 154 -0.57 11.57 37.49
N VAL A 155 -0.22 12.15 36.34
CA VAL A 155 -0.59 11.62 35.02
C VAL A 155 -0.04 10.20 34.81
N TYR A 156 1.20 9.94 35.20
CA TYR A 156 1.77 8.59 35.13
C TYR A 156 1.06 7.58 36.04
N ARG A 157 0.63 8.01 37.24
CA ARG A 157 -0.19 7.17 38.13
C ARG A 157 -1.56 6.87 37.53
N ASP A 158 -2.24 7.89 37.03
CA ASP A 158 -3.61 7.79 36.53
C ASP A 158 -3.71 7.01 35.21
N PHE A 159 -2.73 7.18 34.32
CA PHE A 159 -2.67 6.48 33.03
C PHE A 159 -1.83 5.20 33.06
N GLY A 160 -1.25 4.83 34.22
CA GLY A 160 -0.34 3.70 34.34
C GLY A 160 -0.91 2.39 33.78
N ALA A 161 -2.19 2.11 34.04
CA ALA A 161 -2.87 0.94 33.50
C ALA A 161 -2.99 0.98 31.96
N ALA A 162 -3.32 2.13 31.38
CA ALA A 162 -3.41 2.30 29.93
C ALA A 162 -2.05 2.19 29.24
N MET A 163 -0.99 2.70 29.87
CA MET A 163 0.39 2.56 29.39
C MET A 163 0.88 1.10 29.49
N ALA A 164 0.56 0.41 30.58
CA ALA A 164 0.90 -1.00 30.76
C ALA A 164 0.18 -1.88 29.73
N ALA A 165 -1.09 -1.60 29.44
CA ALA A 165 -1.88 -2.28 28.43
C ALA A 165 -1.58 -1.83 26.99
N LYS A 166 -0.61 -0.92 26.78
CA LYS A 166 -0.24 -0.37 25.47
C LYS A 166 -1.38 0.30 24.70
N VAL A 167 -2.41 0.77 25.41
CA VAL A 167 -3.48 1.61 24.84
C VAL A 167 -3.00 3.05 24.62
N CYS A 168 -2.01 3.47 25.41
CA CYS A 168 -1.35 4.76 25.33
C CYS A 168 0.17 4.55 25.27
N ILE A 169 0.83 5.06 24.23
CA ILE A 169 2.27 4.83 23.99
C ILE A 169 2.98 6.14 23.66
N PRO A 170 4.32 6.22 23.78
CA PRO A 170 5.06 7.41 23.40
C PRO A 170 4.80 7.81 21.94
N GLN A 171 4.64 9.10 21.68
CA GLN A 171 4.23 9.59 20.36
C GLN A 171 5.19 9.14 19.24
N ALA A 172 6.50 9.09 19.50
CA ALA A 172 7.47 8.61 18.52
C ALA A 172 7.15 7.19 18.00
N THR A 173 6.71 6.28 18.88
CA THR A 173 6.25 4.94 18.50
C THR A 173 4.88 5.02 17.82
N GLY A 174 3.98 5.84 18.35
CA GLY A 174 2.64 6.05 17.78
C GLY A 174 2.66 6.53 16.32
N GLU A 175 3.55 7.46 15.96
CA GLU A 175 3.72 7.94 14.60
C GLU A 175 4.15 6.82 13.63
N LEU A 176 5.03 5.91 14.07
CA LEU A 176 5.47 4.76 13.26
C LEU A 176 4.34 3.75 13.04
N VAL A 177 3.52 3.53 14.07
CA VAL A 177 2.32 2.68 13.97
C VAL A 177 1.31 3.27 13.00
N LEU A 178 0.99 4.56 13.14
CA LEU A 178 0.07 5.26 12.22
C LEU A 178 0.62 5.29 10.79
N GLN A 179 1.93 5.43 10.62
CA GLN A 179 2.59 5.35 9.32
C GLN A 179 2.41 3.96 8.68
N ARG A 180 2.62 2.89 9.45
CA ARG A 180 2.40 1.51 8.98
C ARG A 180 0.95 1.30 8.55
N GLN A 181 -0.01 1.72 9.36
CA GLN A 181 -1.43 1.60 9.03
C GLN A 181 -1.80 2.40 7.79
N THR A 182 -1.38 3.67 7.71
CA THR A 182 -1.59 4.52 6.54
C THR A 182 -1.07 3.83 5.27
N THR A 183 0.16 3.33 5.33
CA THR A 183 0.83 2.70 4.19
C THR A 183 0.05 1.46 3.73
N LEU A 184 -0.26 0.53 4.64
CA LEU A 184 -1.01 -0.68 4.28
C LEU A 184 -2.41 -0.38 3.75
N LEU A 185 -3.14 0.54 4.38
CA LEU A 185 -4.50 0.88 3.95
C LEU A 185 -4.49 1.56 2.58
N GLN A 186 -3.54 2.46 2.29
CA GLN A 186 -3.38 3.05 0.96
C GLN A 186 -3.10 1.98 -0.09
N LEU A 187 -2.12 1.13 0.18
CA LEU A 187 -1.69 0.07 -0.73
C LEU A 187 -2.82 -0.92 -1.05
N LEU A 188 -3.60 -1.31 -0.04
CA LEU A 188 -4.77 -2.18 -0.24
C LEU A 188 -5.90 -1.50 -1.01
N ASN A 189 -6.15 -0.22 -0.75
CA ASN A 189 -7.17 0.54 -1.48
C ASN A 189 -6.83 0.71 -2.97
N ILE A 190 -5.55 0.88 -3.30
CA ILE A 190 -5.07 0.93 -4.69
C ILE A 190 -5.15 -0.46 -5.33
N LEU A 191 -4.65 -1.48 -4.63
CA LEU A 191 -4.59 -2.83 -5.18
C LEU A 191 -5.97 -3.43 -5.48
N ILE A 192 -7.01 -3.09 -4.71
CA ILE A 192 -8.39 -3.48 -5.07
C ILE A 192 -8.77 -2.98 -6.47
N GLU A 193 -8.48 -1.71 -6.78
CA GLU A 193 -8.79 -1.13 -8.08
C GLU A 193 -7.97 -1.81 -9.19
N ASP A 194 -6.67 -2.02 -8.95
CA ASP A 194 -5.78 -2.70 -9.91
C ASP A 194 -6.25 -4.12 -10.22
N ILE A 195 -6.70 -4.88 -9.20
CA ILE A 195 -7.25 -6.23 -9.37
C ILE A 195 -8.52 -6.20 -10.20
N LEU A 196 -9.44 -5.27 -9.92
CA LEU A 196 -10.70 -5.13 -10.66
C LEU A 196 -10.45 -4.74 -12.13
N GLU A 197 -9.54 -3.80 -12.37
CA GLU A 197 -9.17 -3.37 -13.71
C GLU A 197 -8.54 -4.52 -14.50
N GLN A 198 -7.56 -5.22 -13.92
CA GLN A 198 -6.90 -6.35 -14.57
C GLN A 198 -7.89 -7.50 -14.83
N GLY A 199 -8.76 -7.81 -13.87
CA GLY A 199 -9.80 -8.83 -14.03
C GLY A 199 -10.78 -8.50 -15.15
N SER A 200 -11.12 -7.23 -15.33
CA SER A 200 -11.94 -6.74 -16.46
C SER A 200 -11.25 -6.97 -17.80
N LYS A 201 -9.97 -6.54 -17.93
CA LYS A 201 -9.17 -6.71 -19.16
C LYS A 201 -9.09 -8.18 -19.57
N GLU A 202 -8.85 -9.08 -18.63
CA GLU A 202 -8.75 -10.52 -18.90
C GLU A 202 -10.08 -11.15 -19.28
N ARG A 203 -11.19 -10.73 -18.67
CA ARG A 203 -12.52 -11.20 -19.06
C ARG A 203 -12.85 -10.77 -20.49
N SER A 204 -12.54 -9.51 -20.86
CA SER A 204 -12.73 -9.02 -22.23
C SER A 204 -11.87 -9.78 -23.25
N GLN A 205 -10.64 -10.16 -22.90
CA GLN A 205 -9.78 -10.98 -23.76
C GLN A 205 -10.32 -12.41 -23.92
N LYS A 206 -10.80 -13.05 -22.85
CA LYS A 206 -11.37 -14.41 -22.90
C LYS A 206 -12.71 -14.49 -23.63
N GLN A 207 -13.50 -13.41 -23.63
CA GLN A 207 -14.81 -13.37 -24.29
C GLN A 207 -14.74 -13.06 -25.80
N ARG A 208 -13.59 -12.63 -26.33
CA ARG A 208 -13.43 -12.46 -27.77
C ARG A 208 -13.37 -13.86 -28.40
N PRO A 209 -14.30 -14.24 -29.29
CA PRO A 209 -14.14 -15.47 -30.07
C PRO A 209 -12.87 -15.29 -30.89
N THR A 210 -11.95 -16.24 -30.79
CA THR A 210 -10.83 -16.36 -31.72
C THR A 210 -11.44 -16.59 -33.10
N MET A 211 -11.69 -15.51 -33.85
CA MET A 211 -11.85 -15.66 -35.29
C MET A 211 -10.59 -16.35 -35.78
N SER A 212 -10.78 -17.51 -36.42
CA SER A 212 -9.72 -18.39 -36.87
C SER A 212 -8.56 -17.61 -37.47
N ASP A 213 -7.34 -17.85 -36.99
CA ASP A 213 -6.08 -17.24 -37.46
C ASP A 213 -5.93 -17.25 -38.99
N VAL A 214 -6.65 -18.13 -39.68
CA VAL A 214 -6.71 -18.20 -41.14
C VAL A 214 -7.25 -16.91 -41.76
N THR A 215 -8.29 -16.28 -41.19
CA THR A 215 -8.89 -15.07 -41.77
C THR A 215 -8.04 -13.84 -41.52
N ALA A 216 -7.37 -13.78 -40.36
CA ALA A 216 -6.44 -12.70 -40.01
C ALA A 216 -5.11 -12.83 -40.78
N SER A 217 -4.53 -14.03 -40.87
CA SER A 217 -3.28 -14.30 -41.61
C SER A 217 -3.39 -13.97 -43.10
N THR A 218 -4.58 -14.18 -43.70
CA THR A 218 -4.83 -13.81 -45.10
C THR A 218 -4.92 -12.29 -45.32
N ALA A 219 -5.31 -11.52 -44.29
CA ALA A 219 -5.28 -10.05 -44.33
C ALA A 219 -3.89 -9.48 -44.03
N PHE A 220 -3.13 -10.10 -43.12
CA PHE A 220 -1.76 -9.68 -42.76
C PHE A 220 -0.71 -10.04 -43.82
N SER A 221 -0.90 -11.12 -44.58
CA SER A 221 0.00 -11.47 -45.69
C SER A 221 -0.03 -10.46 -46.84
N LYS A 222 -1.03 -9.56 -46.88
CA LYS A 222 -1.12 -8.44 -47.85
C LYS A 222 -0.47 -7.14 -47.36
N LEU A 223 0.04 -7.10 -46.13
CA LEU A 223 0.60 -5.90 -45.50
C LEU A 223 2.08 -6.04 -45.12
N SER A 224 2.77 -7.07 -45.62
CA SER A 224 4.19 -7.23 -45.33
C SER A 224 5.01 -6.15 -46.05
N ILE A 225 5.63 -5.29 -45.25
CA ILE A 225 6.80 -4.48 -45.62
C ILE A 225 7.91 -4.90 -44.62
N GLU A 226 9.07 -5.21 -45.20
CA GLU A 226 10.41 -5.55 -44.65
C GLU A 226 10.82 -4.72 -43.41
N ASP A 227 11.77 -5.04 -42.52
CA ASP A 227 12.89 -5.99 -42.39
C ASP A 227 13.38 -5.96 -40.89
N PRO A 228 14.42 -6.70 -40.44
CA PRO A 228 14.83 -6.80 -39.01
C PRO A 228 15.39 -5.48 -38.40
N PRO A 229 15.47 -5.33 -37.06
CA PRO A 229 15.48 -4.02 -36.41
C PRO A 229 16.77 -3.24 -36.68
N ALA A 230 16.61 -2.10 -37.36
CA ALA A 230 17.64 -1.09 -37.50
C ALA A 230 17.88 -0.35 -36.17
N ASN A 231 19.11 0.09 -35.95
CA ASN A 231 19.49 1.00 -34.87
C ASN A 231 18.48 2.15 -34.76
N LEU A 232 17.97 2.40 -33.55
CA LEU A 232 16.99 3.45 -33.26
C LEU A 232 17.41 4.77 -33.92
N SER A 233 16.59 5.23 -34.85
CA SER A 233 16.85 6.46 -35.57
C SER A 233 16.56 7.68 -34.68
N LEU A 234 17.18 8.83 -34.98
CA LEU A 234 16.88 10.09 -34.30
C LEU A 234 15.37 10.41 -34.22
N PRO A 235 14.58 10.18 -35.29
CA PRO A 235 13.11 10.28 -35.23
C PRO A 235 12.45 9.37 -34.19
N ASP A 236 12.87 8.10 -34.07
CA ASP A 236 12.32 7.17 -33.09
C ASP A 236 12.63 7.61 -31.65
N LEU A 237 13.82 8.20 -31.47
CA LEU A 237 14.25 8.78 -30.20
C LEU A 237 13.43 10.01 -29.82
N VAL A 238 13.07 10.84 -30.80
CA VAL A 238 12.17 12.00 -30.62
C VAL A 238 10.75 11.54 -30.27
N VAL A 239 10.25 10.49 -30.91
CA VAL A 239 8.94 9.91 -30.60
C VAL A 239 8.95 9.33 -29.17
N SER A 240 9.96 8.55 -28.82
CA SER A 240 10.10 7.99 -27.47
C SER A 240 10.22 9.08 -26.40
N ALA A 241 10.96 10.16 -26.67
CA ALA A 241 11.06 11.30 -25.77
C ALA A 241 9.72 12.02 -25.57
N ARG A 242 8.90 12.13 -26.63
CA ARG A 242 7.56 12.69 -26.53
C ARG A 242 6.62 11.80 -25.74
N ASP A 243 6.69 10.49 -25.93
CA ASP A 243 5.88 9.52 -25.19
C ASP A 243 6.26 9.52 -23.70
N GLN A 244 7.55 9.63 -23.37
CA GLN A 244 8.00 9.81 -21.98
C GLN A 244 7.52 11.14 -21.39
N ALA A 245 7.60 12.24 -22.14
CA ALA A 245 7.10 13.53 -21.68
C ALA A 245 5.59 13.50 -21.42
N ALA A 246 4.82 12.83 -22.29
CA ALA A 246 3.39 12.63 -22.11
C ALA A 246 3.10 11.76 -20.87
N SER A 247 3.81 10.65 -20.69
CA SER A 247 3.69 9.78 -19.52
C SER A 247 4.06 10.48 -18.21
N ILE A 248 5.10 11.31 -18.21
CA ILE A 248 5.47 12.14 -17.04
C ILE A 248 4.40 13.18 -16.74
N THR A 249 3.79 13.78 -17.76
CA THR A 249 2.72 14.77 -17.60
C THR A 249 1.46 14.12 -17.02
N GLU A 250 1.09 12.95 -17.52
CA GLU A 250 -0.01 12.14 -16.97
C GLU A 250 0.28 11.75 -15.51
N ARG A 251 1.52 11.34 -15.21
CA ARG A 251 1.94 11.05 -13.84
C ARG A 251 1.93 12.28 -12.92
N LEU A 252 2.33 13.45 -13.41
CA LEU A 252 2.22 14.71 -12.66
C LEU A 252 0.76 15.06 -12.38
N SER A 253 -0.16 14.72 -13.29
CA SER A 253 -1.59 14.89 -13.06
C SER A 253 -2.09 13.99 -11.92
N LEU A 254 -1.54 12.79 -11.75
CA LEU A 254 -1.89 11.91 -10.62
C LEU A 254 -1.49 12.50 -9.26
N TYR A 255 -0.49 13.39 -9.20
CA TYR A 255 -0.14 14.10 -7.96
C TYR A 255 -1.11 15.22 -7.58
N SER A 256 -2.08 15.54 -8.44
CA SER A 256 -3.21 16.39 -8.04
C SER A 256 -4.17 15.67 -7.09
N GLU A 257 -4.13 14.33 -7.03
CA GLU A 257 -4.83 13.54 -6.03
C GLU A 257 -4.07 13.55 -4.69
N PRO A 258 -4.63 14.14 -3.62
CA PRO A 258 -3.92 14.32 -2.34
C PRO A 258 -3.41 13.01 -1.72
N VAL A 259 -4.13 11.91 -1.94
CA VAL A 259 -3.77 10.58 -1.43
C VAL A 259 -2.53 10.04 -2.15
N VAL A 260 -2.45 10.24 -3.46
CA VAL A 260 -1.29 9.82 -4.28
C VAL A 260 -0.08 10.69 -3.92
N LEU A 261 -0.25 12.00 -3.78
CA LEU A 261 0.81 12.90 -3.35
C LEU A 261 1.35 12.52 -1.95
N ALA A 262 0.47 12.23 -0.99
CA ALA A 262 0.86 11.82 0.36
C ALA A 262 1.66 10.51 0.35
N HIS A 263 1.24 9.52 -0.45
CA HIS A 263 2.00 8.27 -0.63
C HIS A 263 3.42 8.54 -1.17
N ASN A 264 3.52 9.42 -2.17
CA ASN A 264 4.78 9.75 -2.82
C ASN A 264 5.74 10.53 -1.92
N VAL A 265 5.24 11.54 -1.21
CA VAL A 265 6.04 12.32 -0.26
C VAL A 265 6.50 11.44 0.89
N ASN A 266 5.62 10.56 1.41
CA ASN A 266 6.03 9.60 2.44
C ASN A 266 7.09 8.64 1.91
N PHE A 267 6.94 8.08 0.71
CA PHE A 267 7.96 7.20 0.12
C PHE A 267 9.32 7.90 -0.02
N TRP A 268 9.35 9.14 -0.54
CA TRP A 268 10.58 9.92 -0.73
C TRP A 268 11.23 10.36 0.59
N PHE A 269 10.44 10.80 1.56
CA PHE A 269 10.96 11.31 2.84
C PHE A 269 11.59 10.20 3.70
N PHE A 270 11.26 8.93 3.42
CA PHE A 270 11.74 7.77 4.19
C PHE A 270 12.66 6.82 3.39
N SER A 271 13.05 7.22 2.17
CA SER A 271 14.16 6.64 1.40
C SER A 271 15.50 7.17 1.93
#